data_AF-A0A6M0BQL9-F1
#
_entry.id   AF-A0A6M0BQL9-F1
#
_cell.length_a   1.000
_cell.length_b   1.000
_cell.length_c   1.000
_cell.angle_alpha   90.00
_cell.angle_beta   90.00
_cell.angle_gamma   90.00
#
_symmetry.space_group_name_H-M   'P 1'
#
loop_
_entity.id
_entity.type
_entity.pdbx_description
1 polymer ?
#
loop_
_entity_poly.entity_id
_entity_poly.type
_entity_poly.pdbx_seq_one_letter_code
_entity_poly.pdbx_strand_id
1 'polypeptide(L)'
;MMNIAIPRKTFHAYAEQLQRYDLDDSFLSKNHVNLLPTGMKEIKGYLKQLSWLAVHQPTWLQKPHIEKLVTDDFVPLLISKIPIKLNSKSFVKPSRRAKLISQAEQQMLAHLEKPLTLKQLAQNLGSSSSALLYGFQDLFGISPMRYLKVQRLNAVREHLKAREPENCTIATLASQFGFYSPCHFTRDYKTMFGELPSETLGKKV
;
A
#
# COMPACT_ATOMS: atom_id res chain seq x y z
N MET A 1 10.64 5.93 7.54
CA MET A 1 9.28 5.42 7.79
C MET A 1 9.14 4.10 7.08
N MET A 2 8.95 3.03 7.85
CA MET A 2 8.83 1.67 7.33
C MET A 2 7.44 1.52 6.70
N ASN A 3 7.38 1.22 5.40
CA ASN A 3 6.10 0.96 4.73
C ASN A 3 5.81 -0.55 4.84
N ILE A 4 4.71 -0.91 5.49
CA ILE A 4 4.28 -2.30 5.59
C ILE A 4 3.42 -2.59 4.36
N ALA A 5 3.93 -3.44 3.47
CA ALA A 5 3.20 -3.89 2.29
C ALA A 5 3.03 -5.42 2.37
N ILE A 6 1.80 -5.91 2.24
CA ILE A 6 1.50 -7.34 2.17
C ILE A 6 1.34 -7.67 0.68
N PRO A 7 2.18 -8.54 0.08
CA PRO A 7 2.02 -8.96 -1.30
C PRO A 7 0.65 -9.59 -1.52
N ARG A 8 -0.01 -9.26 -2.65
CA ARG A 8 -1.36 -9.77 -2.98
C ARG A 8 -1.43 -11.30 -2.95
N LYS A 9 -0.39 -11.98 -3.47
CA LYS A 9 -0.28 -13.44 -3.43
C LYS A 9 -0.28 -13.98 -2.00
N THR A 10 0.46 -13.32 -1.10
CA THR A 10 0.50 -13.67 0.32
C THR A 10 -0.86 -13.50 0.99
N PHE A 11 -1.54 -12.39 0.73
CA PHE A 11 -2.88 -12.15 1.26
C PHE A 11 -3.88 -13.22 0.79
N HIS A 12 -3.89 -13.54 -0.50
CA HIS A 12 -4.77 -14.56 -1.09
C HIS A 12 -4.49 -15.97 -0.54
N ALA A 13 -3.22 -16.36 -0.39
CA ALA A 13 -2.87 -17.65 0.21
C ALA A 13 -3.41 -17.80 1.64
N TYR A 14 -3.30 -16.74 2.45
CA TYR A 14 -3.85 -16.73 3.80
C TYR A 14 -5.38 -16.67 3.83
N ALA A 15 -6.00 -15.95 2.89
CA ALA A 15 -7.46 -15.93 2.76
C ALA A 15 -8.00 -17.32 2.42
N GLU A 16 -7.35 -18.04 1.51
CA GLU A 16 -7.71 -19.42 1.15
C GLU A 16 -7.53 -20.39 2.33
N GLN A 17 -6.40 -20.31 3.05
CA GLN A 17 -6.15 -21.12 4.25
C GLN A 17 -7.20 -20.89 5.34
N LEU A 18 -7.71 -19.66 5.47
CA LEU A 18 -8.76 -19.31 6.42
C LEU A 18 -10.18 -19.49 5.86
N GLN A 19 -10.32 -20.07 4.66
CA GLN A 19 -11.59 -20.28 3.96
C GLN A 19 -12.40 -18.98 3.75
N ARG A 20 -11.69 -17.86 3.58
CA ARG A 20 -12.23 -16.50 3.38
C ARG A 20 -12.30 -16.14 1.90
N TYR A 21 -13.08 -16.89 1.14
CA TYR A 21 -13.29 -16.66 -0.29
C TYR A 21 -14.00 -15.34 -0.61
N ASP A 22 -14.61 -14.68 0.40
CA ASP A 22 -15.18 -13.34 0.28
C ASP A 22 -14.13 -12.22 0.17
N LEU A 23 -12.85 -12.53 0.43
CA LEU A 23 -11.73 -11.61 0.34
C LEU A 23 -11.03 -11.68 -1.03
N ASP A 24 -11.85 -11.72 -2.07
CA ASP A 24 -11.43 -11.80 -3.47
C ASP A 24 -10.89 -10.47 -4.02
N ASP A 25 -10.63 -10.44 -5.32
CA ASP A 25 -10.17 -9.24 -6.03
C ASP A 25 -11.19 -8.09 -5.98
N SER A 26 -12.48 -8.40 -5.87
CA SER A 26 -13.52 -7.38 -5.66
C SER A 26 -13.42 -6.77 -4.27
N PHE A 27 -13.12 -7.56 -3.23
CA PHE A 27 -12.83 -7.04 -1.91
C PHE A 27 -11.59 -6.15 -1.91
N LEU A 28 -10.48 -6.63 -2.50
CA LEU A 28 -9.22 -5.87 -2.58
C LEU A 28 -9.32 -4.59 -3.41
N SER A 29 -10.28 -4.51 -4.34
CA SER A 29 -10.57 -3.27 -5.07
C SER A 29 -11.14 -2.15 -4.17
N LYS A 30 -11.60 -2.49 -2.96
CA LYS A 30 -12.07 -1.51 -1.98
C LYS A 30 -10.87 -1.00 -1.19
N ASN A 31 -10.66 0.31 -1.22
CA ASN A 31 -9.57 0.94 -0.50
C ASN A 31 -9.82 1.12 1.01
N HIS A 32 -10.90 0.57 1.54
CA HIS A 32 -11.18 0.60 2.97
C HIS A 32 -11.91 -0.66 3.40
N VAL A 33 -11.58 -1.08 4.62
CA VAL A 33 -12.24 -2.19 5.29
C VAL A 33 -12.84 -1.66 6.59
N ASN A 34 -14.12 -1.93 6.81
CA ASN A 34 -14.75 -1.61 8.07
C ASN A 34 -14.46 -2.73 9.06
N LEU A 35 -13.57 -2.45 10.00
CA LEU A 35 -13.24 -3.35 11.10
C LEU A 35 -14.16 -3.05 12.29
N LEU A 36 -14.53 -4.11 13.03
CA LEU A 36 -15.20 -3.94 14.32
C LEU A 36 -14.24 -3.26 15.31
N PRO A 37 -14.74 -2.47 16.29
CA PRO A 37 -13.89 -1.81 17.28
C PRO A 37 -12.96 -2.76 18.05
N THR A 38 -13.44 -3.97 18.33
CA THR A 38 -12.66 -5.06 18.95
C THR A 38 -11.51 -5.52 18.06
N GLY A 39 -11.79 -5.80 16.78
CA GLY A 39 -10.76 -6.16 15.80
C GLY A 39 -9.71 -5.07 15.62
N MET A 40 -10.12 -3.80 15.61
CA MET A 40 -9.20 -2.67 15.54
C MET A 40 -8.30 -2.57 16.80
N LYS A 41 -8.83 -2.89 17.99
CA LYS A 41 -8.06 -2.89 19.23
C LYS A 41 -6.94 -3.94 19.19
N GLU A 42 -7.24 -5.13 18.69
CA GLU A 42 -6.26 -6.22 18.56
C GLU A 42 -5.16 -5.89 17.55
N ILE A 43 -5.52 -5.40 16.36
CA ILE A 43 -4.56 -4.95 15.34
C ILE A 43 -3.65 -3.85 15.91
N LYS A 44 -4.22 -2.86 16.61
CA LYS A 44 -3.43 -1.81 17.28
C LYS A 44 -2.49 -2.40 18.36
N GLY A 45 -2.95 -3.40 19.11
CA GLY A 45 -2.14 -4.08 20.12
C GLY A 45 -0.90 -4.71 19.52
N TYR A 46 -1.08 -5.48 18.43
CA TYR A 46 0.02 -6.12 17.72
C TYR A 46 0.99 -5.10 17.10
N LEU A 47 0.47 -4.07 16.41
CA LEU A 47 1.31 -3.01 15.84
C LEU A 47 2.11 -2.23 16.90
N LYS A 48 1.56 -2.04 18.10
CA LYS A 48 2.29 -1.45 19.23
C LYS A 48 3.43 -2.35 19.69
N GLN A 49 3.25 -3.66 19.74
CA GLN A 49 4.31 -4.61 20.07
C GLN A 49 5.44 -4.56 19.03
N LEU A 50 5.09 -4.59 17.74
CA LEU A 50 6.09 -4.45 16.68
C LEU A 50 6.84 -3.12 16.75
N SER A 51 6.12 -2.02 16.99
CA SER A 51 6.72 -0.70 17.13
C SER A 51 7.65 -0.65 18.34
N TRP A 52 7.26 -1.26 19.46
CA TRP A 52 8.10 -1.34 20.66
C TRP A 52 9.39 -2.12 20.38
N LEU A 53 9.30 -3.27 19.71
CA LEU A 53 10.46 -4.06 19.29
C LEU A 53 11.36 -3.29 18.32
N ALA A 54 10.79 -2.54 17.37
CA ALA A 54 11.53 -1.71 16.43
C ALA A 54 12.32 -0.59 17.10
N VAL A 55 11.81 -0.03 18.20
CA VAL A 55 12.52 1.00 18.96
C VAL A 55 13.65 0.40 19.79
N HIS A 56 13.45 -0.77 20.40
CA HIS A 56 14.42 -1.35 21.35
C HIS A 56 15.43 -2.30 20.71
N GLN A 57 15.17 -2.79 19.50
CA GLN A 57 16.06 -3.70 18.77
C GLN A 57 16.16 -3.33 17.29
N PRO A 58 16.66 -2.15 16.88
CA PRO A 58 16.47 -1.56 15.55
C PRO A 58 16.85 -2.42 14.32
N THR A 59 17.66 -3.47 14.48
CA THR A 59 18.04 -4.41 13.40
C THR A 59 17.19 -5.67 13.33
N TRP A 60 16.24 -5.89 14.25
CA TRP A 60 15.44 -7.14 14.31
C TRP A 60 14.64 -7.39 13.03
N LEU A 61 14.04 -6.34 12.45
CA LEU A 61 13.29 -6.38 11.18
C LEU A 61 14.16 -6.71 9.96
N GLN A 62 15.48 -6.58 10.06
CA GLN A 62 16.40 -6.88 8.95
C GLN A 62 16.72 -8.38 8.86
N LYS A 63 16.30 -9.18 9.85
CA LYS A 63 16.52 -10.63 9.85
C LYS A 63 15.49 -11.32 8.93
N PRO A 64 15.91 -12.16 7.97
CA PRO A 64 15.02 -12.76 6.97
C PRO A 64 13.85 -13.58 7.54
N HIS A 65 14.06 -14.24 8.68
CA HIS A 65 13.01 -15.05 9.33
C HIS A 65 11.97 -14.19 10.06
N ILE A 66 12.32 -12.97 10.46
CA ILE A 66 11.42 -12.08 11.20
C ILE A 66 10.33 -11.53 10.29
N GLU A 67 10.67 -11.16 9.06
CA GLU A 67 9.67 -10.72 8.08
C GLU A 67 8.60 -11.80 7.87
N LYS A 68 9.03 -13.05 7.71
CA LYS A 68 8.13 -14.19 7.58
C LYS A 68 7.28 -14.38 8.84
N LEU A 69 7.89 -14.40 10.03
CA LEU A 69 7.16 -14.58 11.29
C LEU A 69 6.11 -13.48 11.52
N VAL A 70 6.47 -12.21 11.28
CA VAL A 70 5.54 -11.09 11.38
C VAL A 70 4.40 -11.22 10.36
N THR A 71 4.70 -11.67 9.15
CA THR A 71 3.70 -11.91 8.11
C THR A 71 2.74 -13.04 8.52
N ASP A 72 3.29 -14.14 9.01
CA ASP A 72 2.57 -15.34 9.42
C ASP A 72 1.69 -15.09 10.66
N ASP A 73 2.03 -14.12 11.50
CA ASP A 73 1.20 -13.67 12.61
C ASP A 73 0.17 -12.60 12.18
N PHE A 74 0.63 -11.57 11.46
CA PHE A 74 -0.18 -10.37 11.21
C PHE A 74 -1.25 -10.57 10.15
N VAL A 75 -0.93 -11.28 9.06
CA VAL A 75 -1.88 -11.43 7.94
C VAL A 75 -3.09 -12.26 8.38
N PRO A 76 -2.94 -13.41 9.08
CA PRO A 76 -4.09 -14.13 9.64
C PRO A 76 -4.87 -13.33 10.66
N LEU A 77 -4.19 -12.61 11.56
CA LEU A 77 -4.84 -11.71 12.51
C LEU A 77 -5.71 -10.70 11.77
N LEU A 78 -5.14 -10.00 10.79
CA LEU A 78 -5.86 -9.00 9.99
C LEU A 78 -7.09 -9.62 9.33
N ILE A 79 -6.93 -10.71 8.59
CA ILE A 79 -8.01 -11.40 7.86
C ILE A 79 -9.12 -11.84 8.82
N SER A 80 -8.76 -12.43 9.97
CA SER A 80 -9.73 -12.90 10.97
C SER A 80 -10.62 -11.77 11.52
N LYS A 81 -10.13 -10.52 11.53
CA LYS A 81 -10.87 -9.36 12.03
C LYS A 81 -11.68 -8.63 10.96
N ILE A 82 -11.53 -9.00 9.69
CA ILE A 82 -12.39 -8.50 8.61
C ILE A 82 -13.74 -9.19 8.75
N PRO A 83 -14.82 -8.45 9.07
CA PRO A 83 -16.13 -9.06 9.26
C PRO A 83 -16.65 -9.67 7.96
N ILE A 84 -17.15 -10.91 8.03
CA ILE A 84 -17.91 -11.54 6.95
C ILE A 84 -19.22 -10.77 6.84
N LYS A 85 -19.46 -10.08 5.71
CA LYS A 85 -20.65 -9.26 5.39
C LYS A 85 -21.72 -9.25 6.50
N LEU A 86 -21.50 -8.43 7.54
CA LEU A 86 -22.51 -8.24 8.58
C LEU A 86 -23.66 -7.45 7.96
N ASN A 87 -24.89 -7.75 8.37
CA ASN A 87 -26.07 -6.97 8.03
C ASN A 87 -25.74 -5.48 8.15
N SER A 88 -26.02 -4.72 7.09
CA SER A 88 -25.55 -3.34 6.80
C SER A 88 -25.85 -2.27 7.87
N LYS A 89 -26.46 -2.64 8.99
CA LYS A 89 -26.96 -1.75 10.04
C LYS A 89 -25.91 -1.35 11.09
N SER A 90 -24.81 -2.10 11.23
CA SER A 90 -23.81 -1.86 12.29
C SER A 90 -22.51 -1.18 11.84
N PHE A 91 -22.40 -0.81 10.56
CA PHE A 91 -21.21 -0.14 10.04
C PHE A 91 -21.34 1.38 10.13
N VAL A 92 -20.31 2.03 10.68
CA VAL A 92 -20.18 3.49 10.64
C VAL A 92 -20.10 3.90 9.17
N LYS A 93 -21.06 4.71 8.69
CA LYS A 93 -21.01 5.24 7.33
C LYS A 93 -19.69 6.03 7.15
N PRO A 94 -18.94 5.82 6.06
CA PRO A 94 -17.70 6.53 5.84
C PRO A 94 -17.97 8.04 5.80
N SER A 95 -17.15 8.80 6.54
CA SER A 95 -17.26 10.26 6.60
C SER A 95 -17.11 10.86 5.20
N ARG A 96 -17.63 12.09 5.00
CA ARG A 96 -17.46 12.81 3.73
C ARG A 96 -15.98 12.92 3.33
N ARG A 97 -15.09 13.09 4.32
CA ARG A 97 -13.63 13.08 4.14
C ARG A 97 -13.14 11.72 3.65
N ALA A 98 -13.51 10.62 4.30
CA ALA A 98 -13.10 9.28 3.88
C ALA A 98 -13.56 8.96 2.45
N LYS A 99 -14.78 9.36 2.06
CA LYS A 99 -15.26 9.21 0.69
C LYS A 99 -14.45 10.01 -0.32
N LEU A 100 -14.16 11.28 -0.03
CA LEU A 100 -13.32 12.13 -0.88
C LEU A 100 -11.95 11.50 -1.12
N ILE A 101 -11.31 11.00 -0.06
CA ILE A 101 -9.98 10.41 -0.15
C ILE A 101 -10.00 9.09 -0.91
N SER A 102 -11.02 8.26 -0.71
CA SER A 102 -11.21 7.03 -1.50
C SER A 102 -11.39 7.33 -3.00
N GLN A 103 -12.14 8.37 -3.35
CA GLN A 103 -12.30 8.79 -4.76
C GLN A 103 -10.98 9.31 -5.34
N ALA A 104 -10.24 10.09 -4.57
CA ALA A 104 -8.93 10.59 -4.97
C ALA A 104 -7.95 9.46 -5.27
N GLU A 105 -7.85 8.51 -4.35
CA GLU A 105 -7.02 7.33 -4.50
C GLU A 105 -7.43 6.49 -5.72
N GLN A 106 -8.72 6.25 -5.93
CA GLN A 106 -9.21 5.53 -7.11
C GLN A 106 -8.77 6.22 -8.42
N GLN A 107 -8.92 7.54 -8.51
CA GLN A 107 -8.45 8.30 -9.68
C GLN A 107 -6.94 8.22 -9.87
N MET A 108 -6.17 8.23 -8.78
CA MET A 108 -4.72 8.11 -8.81
C MET A 108 -4.28 6.72 -9.29
N LEU A 109 -4.89 5.66 -8.75
CA LEU A 109 -4.56 4.27 -9.08
C LEU A 109 -4.98 3.90 -10.51
N ALA A 110 -6.08 4.46 -11.01
CA ALA A 110 -6.52 4.24 -12.40
C ALA A 110 -5.54 4.83 -13.44
N HIS A 111 -4.70 5.79 -13.04
CA HIS A 111 -3.83 6.53 -13.95
C HIS A 111 -2.44 6.78 -13.36
N LEU A 112 -1.79 5.73 -12.84
CA LEU A 112 -0.46 5.85 -12.25
C LEU A 112 0.59 6.42 -13.21
N GLU A 113 0.47 6.14 -14.51
CA GLU A 113 1.43 6.54 -15.54
C GLU A 113 1.29 8.00 -16.00
N LYS A 114 0.14 8.64 -15.73
CA LYS A 114 -0.13 10.00 -16.21
C LYS A 114 0.39 11.05 -15.23
N PRO A 115 1.02 12.15 -15.68
CA PRO A 115 1.30 13.29 -14.82
C PRO A 115 0.02 13.79 -14.13
N LEU A 116 0.05 13.84 -12.80
CA LEU A 116 -1.08 14.28 -12.00
C LEU A 116 -0.57 15.21 -10.90
N THR A 117 -1.06 16.45 -10.89
CA THR A 117 -0.78 17.42 -9.84
C THR A 117 -1.87 17.40 -8.78
N LEU A 118 -1.52 17.84 -7.57
CA LEU A 118 -2.50 18.00 -6.49
C LEU A 118 -3.64 18.96 -6.88
N LYS A 119 -3.33 20.01 -7.64
CA LYS A 119 -4.33 20.98 -8.12
C LYS A 119 -5.32 20.33 -9.08
N GLN A 120 -4.84 19.55 -10.04
CA GLN A 120 -5.70 18.80 -10.97
C GLN A 120 -6.57 17.80 -10.22
N LEU A 121 -6.00 17.05 -9.28
CA LEU A 121 -6.75 16.10 -8.46
C LEU A 121 -7.86 16.79 -7.65
N ALA A 122 -7.56 17.95 -7.04
CA ALA A 122 -8.53 18.76 -6.32
C ALA A 122 -9.66 19.26 -7.23
N GLN A 123 -9.31 19.77 -8.41
CA GLN A 123 -10.28 20.24 -9.41
C GLN A 123 -11.20 19.11 -9.90
N ASN A 124 -10.64 17.95 -10.24
CA ASN A 124 -11.40 16.80 -10.74
C ASN A 124 -12.43 16.28 -9.71
N LEU A 125 -12.18 16.49 -8.43
CA LEU A 125 -13.04 16.02 -7.33
C LEU A 125 -13.92 17.13 -6.74
N GLY A 126 -13.88 18.35 -7.28
CA GLY A 126 -14.61 19.50 -6.72
C GLY A 126 -14.21 19.81 -5.27
N SER A 127 -12.92 19.67 -4.94
CA SER A 127 -12.38 19.86 -3.60
C SER A 127 -11.21 20.85 -3.58
N SER A 128 -10.70 21.15 -2.39
CA SER A 128 -9.49 21.97 -2.22
C SER A 128 -8.26 21.10 -2.02
N SER A 129 -7.10 21.59 -2.48
CA SER A 129 -5.81 20.94 -2.23
C SER A 129 -5.56 20.71 -0.73
N SER A 130 -5.98 21.64 0.11
CA SER A 130 -5.86 21.53 1.58
C SER A 130 -6.71 20.40 2.13
N ALA A 131 -7.95 20.24 1.67
CA ALA A 131 -8.82 19.15 2.11
C ALA A 131 -8.23 17.76 1.76
N LEU A 132 -7.65 17.63 0.58
CA LEU A 132 -6.91 16.42 0.19
C LEU A 132 -5.67 16.22 1.06
N LEU A 133 -4.88 17.27 1.29
CA LEU A 133 -3.68 17.17 2.12
C LEU A 133 -4.01 16.68 3.54
N TYR A 134 -4.98 17.31 4.20
CA TYR A 134 -5.41 16.92 5.54
C TYR A 134 -6.01 15.51 5.55
N GLY A 135 -6.87 15.17 4.58
CA GLY A 135 -7.48 13.84 4.55
C GLY A 135 -6.46 12.72 4.29
N PHE A 136 -5.47 12.93 3.43
CA PHE A 136 -4.39 11.96 3.23
C PHE A 136 -3.46 11.89 4.46
N GLN A 137 -3.17 13.02 5.11
CA GLN A 137 -2.39 13.03 6.34
C GLN A 137 -3.10 12.27 7.48
N ASP A 138 -4.41 12.44 7.61
CA ASP A 138 -5.21 11.77 8.64
C ASP A 138 -5.34 10.26 8.39
N LEU A 139 -5.55 9.85 7.14
CA LEU A 139 -5.84 8.46 6.79
C LEU A 139 -4.59 7.62 6.49
N PHE A 140 -3.60 8.21 5.83
CA PHE A 140 -2.39 7.51 5.38
C PHE A 140 -1.11 8.01 6.08
N GLY A 141 -1.18 9.09 6.86
CA GLY A 141 -0.01 9.67 7.52
C GLY A 141 0.96 10.40 6.58
N ILE A 142 0.62 10.54 5.30
CA ILE A 142 1.47 11.12 4.25
C ILE A 142 0.67 12.01 3.31
N SER A 143 1.33 12.90 2.56
CA SER A 143 0.66 13.75 1.57
C SER A 143 0.17 12.96 0.34
N PRO A 144 -0.83 13.47 -0.41
CA PRO A 144 -1.36 12.79 -1.59
C PRO A 144 -0.28 12.49 -2.64
N MET A 145 0.65 13.44 -2.87
CA MET A 145 1.71 13.27 -3.86
C MET A 145 2.78 12.26 -3.40
N ARG A 146 3.03 12.18 -2.08
CA ARG A 146 3.88 11.14 -1.52
C ARG A 146 3.24 9.77 -1.64
N TYR A 147 1.93 9.67 -1.39
CA TYR A 147 1.15 8.46 -1.61
C TYR A 147 1.24 8.01 -3.08
N LEU A 148 1.01 8.92 -4.04
CA LEU A 148 1.15 8.61 -5.47
C LEU A 148 2.53 8.05 -5.82
N LYS A 149 3.59 8.69 -5.30
CA LYS A 149 4.97 8.26 -5.52
C LYS A 149 5.19 6.83 -5.00
N VAL A 150 4.71 6.52 -3.81
CA VAL A 150 4.79 5.17 -3.21
C VAL A 150 4.09 4.14 -4.10
N GLN A 151 2.89 4.45 -4.58
CA GLN A 151 2.16 3.54 -5.48
C GLN A 151 2.88 3.33 -6.81
N ARG A 152 3.45 4.39 -7.39
CA ARG A 152 4.27 4.29 -8.61
C ARG A 152 5.52 3.45 -8.42
N LEU A 153 6.23 3.61 -7.30
CA LEU A 153 7.42 2.81 -6.98
C LEU A 153 7.06 1.32 -6.84
N ASN A 154 5.95 1.00 -6.17
CA ASN A 154 5.45 -0.39 -6.08
C ASN A 154 5.10 -0.94 -7.47
N ALA A 155 4.38 -0.18 -8.30
CA ALA A 155 4.02 -0.62 -9.63
C ALA A 155 5.26 -0.93 -10.49
N VAL A 156 6.27 -0.05 -10.47
CA VAL A 156 7.55 -0.30 -11.15
C VAL A 156 8.21 -1.58 -10.63
N ARG A 157 8.25 -1.79 -9.31
CA ARG A 157 8.83 -3.01 -8.73
C ARG A 157 8.11 -4.28 -9.18
N GLU A 158 6.79 -4.26 -9.25
CA GLU A 158 6.02 -5.42 -9.72
C GLU A 158 6.29 -5.69 -11.22
N HIS A 159 6.41 -4.66 -12.06
CA HIS A 159 6.82 -4.83 -13.47
C HIS A 159 8.23 -5.43 -13.59
N LEU A 160 9.19 -4.96 -12.78
CA LEU A 160 10.55 -5.51 -12.76
C LEU A 160 10.58 -6.99 -12.35
N LYS A 161 9.71 -7.41 -11.42
CA LYS A 161 9.58 -8.81 -10.99
C LYS A 161 8.87 -9.69 -12.02
N ALA A 162 7.91 -9.15 -12.77
CA ALA A 162 7.07 -9.89 -13.70
C ALA A 162 7.79 -10.36 -14.98
N ARG A 163 8.98 -9.82 -15.28
CA ARG A 163 9.79 -10.12 -16.46
C ARG A 163 9.07 -9.90 -17.80
N GLU A 164 9.27 -8.71 -18.38
CA GLU A 164 9.26 -8.54 -19.84
C GLU A 164 10.63 -7.97 -20.27
N PRO A 165 11.67 -8.81 -20.39
CA PRO A 165 13.05 -8.34 -20.51
C PRO A 165 13.40 -7.84 -21.92
N GLU A 166 12.58 -8.11 -22.93
CA GLU A 166 13.10 -8.03 -24.30
C GLU A 166 13.07 -6.61 -24.89
N ASN A 167 12.28 -5.67 -24.34
CA ASN A 167 12.20 -4.31 -24.91
C ASN A 167 12.08 -3.15 -23.91
N CYS A 168 12.04 -3.37 -22.59
CA CYS A 168 11.82 -2.29 -21.62
C CYS A 168 13.03 -2.08 -20.70
N THR A 169 13.71 -0.93 -20.83
CA THR A 169 14.79 -0.55 -19.91
C THR A 169 14.22 -0.01 -18.60
N ILE A 170 14.98 -0.10 -17.50
CA ILE A 170 14.62 0.50 -16.20
C ILE A 170 14.29 2.00 -16.36
N ALA A 171 15.02 2.71 -17.23
CA ALA A 171 14.78 4.13 -17.48
C ALA A 171 13.45 4.37 -18.20
N THR A 172 13.14 3.56 -19.23
CA THR A 172 11.86 3.62 -19.96
C THR A 172 10.69 3.37 -19.02
N LEU A 173 10.78 2.31 -18.21
CA LEU A 173 9.77 1.94 -17.22
C LEU A 173 9.60 3.06 -16.17
N ALA A 174 10.68 3.59 -15.61
CA ALA A 174 10.62 4.70 -14.66
C ALA A 174 9.91 5.92 -15.29
N SER A 175 10.24 6.25 -16.54
CA SER A 175 9.62 7.38 -17.26
C SER A 175 8.11 7.18 -17.49
N GLN A 176 7.69 5.95 -17.81
CA GLN A 176 6.28 5.59 -17.98
C GLN A 176 5.48 5.83 -16.70
N PHE A 177 6.07 5.56 -15.53
CA PHE A 177 5.45 5.85 -14.23
C PHE A 177 5.66 7.30 -13.74
N GLY A 178 6.14 8.19 -14.61
CA GLY A 178 6.30 9.62 -14.32
C GLY A 178 7.56 9.99 -13.54
N PHE A 179 8.59 9.13 -13.55
CA PHE A 179 9.90 9.43 -12.99
C PHE A 179 10.89 9.90 -14.07
N TYR A 180 11.02 11.22 -14.22
CA TYR A 180 11.89 11.81 -15.25
C TYR A 180 13.35 11.98 -14.83
N SER A 181 13.69 11.82 -13.54
CA SER A 181 15.06 11.89 -13.03
C SER A 181 15.53 10.51 -12.58
N PRO A 182 16.42 9.84 -13.33
CA PRO A 182 16.92 8.51 -12.99
C PRO A 182 17.61 8.44 -11.61
N CYS A 183 18.37 9.48 -11.26
CA CYS A 183 19.06 9.57 -9.98
C CYS A 183 18.08 9.64 -8.80
N HIS A 184 17.04 10.48 -8.92
CA HIS A 184 16.02 10.59 -7.87
C HIS A 184 15.17 9.32 -7.78
N PHE A 185 14.79 8.73 -8.93
CA PHE A 185 14.08 7.46 -8.96
C PHE A 185 14.85 6.36 -8.24
N THR A 186 16.12 6.15 -8.62
CA THR A 186 16.96 5.08 -8.05
C THR A 186 17.13 5.26 -6.54
N ARG A 187 17.36 6.49 -6.09
CA ARG A 187 17.46 6.81 -4.66
C ARG A 187 16.15 6.54 -3.92
N ASP A 188 15.03 7.03 -4.44
CA ASP A 188 13.71 6.87 -3.81
C ASP A 188 13.33 5.37 -3.78
N TYR A 189 13.65 4.63 -4.84
CA TYR A 189 13.47 3.17 -4.93
C TYR A 189 14.29 2.42 -3.87
N LYS A 190 15.61 2.67 -3.81
CA LYS A 190 16.49 2.04 -2.81
C LYS A 190 16.07 2.40 -1.38
N THR A 191 15.66 3.65 -1.15
CA THR A 191 15.16 4.09 0.16
C THR A 191 13.90 3.33 0.57
N MET A 192 13.03 3.01 -0.38
CA MET A 192 11.76 2.34 -0.12
C MET A 192 11.89 0.82 0.01
N PHE A 193 12.72 0.18 -0.82
CA PHE A 193 12.78 -1.28 -0.92
C PHE A 193 14.08 -1.90 -0.38
N GLY A 194 15.08 -1.09 -0.04
CA GLY A 194 16.37 -1.56 0.43
C GLY A 194 17.29 -2.13 -0.66
N GLU A 195 16.81 -2.17 -1.91
CA GLU A 195 17.51 -2.73 -3.08
C GLU A 195 17.42 -1.77 -4.28
N LEU A 196 18.31 -1.89 -5.24
CA LEU A 196 18.30 -1.15 -6.49
C LEU A 196 17.27 -1.75 -7.48
N PRO A 197 16.74 -0.95 -8.42
CA PRO A 197 15.89 -1.46 -9.49
C PRO A 197 16.58 -2.57 -10.32
N SER A 198 17.88 -2.44 -10.57
CA SER A 198 18.69 -3.44 -11.28
C SER A 198 18.82 -4.76 -10.50
N GLU A 199 18.95 -4.69 -9.17
CA GLU A 199 18.99 -5.87 -8.30
C GLU A 199 17.65 -6.60 -8.33
N THR A 200 16.54 -5.86 -8.34
CA THR A 200 15.20 -6.45 -8.47
C THR A 200 15.03 -7.16 -9.81
N LEU A 201 15.47 -6.55 -10.91
CA LEU A 201 15.42 -7.14 -12.25
C LEU A 201 16.30 -8.39 -12.37
N GLY A 202 17.48 -8.38 -11.72
CA GLY A 202 18.43 -9.50 -11.74
C GLY A 202 18.04 -10.69 -10.86
N LYS A 203 17.11 -10.50 -9.91
CA LYS A 203 16.58 -11.59 -9.08
C LYS A 203 15.68 -12.48 -9.93
N LYS A 204 16.22 -13.64 -10.31
CA LYS A 204 15.39 -14.72 -10.81
C LYS A 204 14.49 -15.23 -9.68
N VAL A 205 13.24 -14.79 -9.64
CA VAL A 205 12.16 -15.54 -8.98
C VAL A 205 11.86 -16.79 -9.80
#